data_AF-A0A9D6I2E1-F1
#
_entry.id   AF-A0A9D6I2E1-F1
#
_cell.length_a   1.000
_cell.length_b   1.000
_cell.length_c   1.000
_cell.angle_alpha   90.00
_cell.angle_beta   90.00
_cell.angle_gamma   90.00
#
_symmetry.space_group_name_H-M   'P 1'
#
loop_
_entity.id
_entity.type
_entity.pdbx_description
1 polymer ?
#
loop_
_entity_poly.entity_id
_entity_poly.type
_entity_poly.pdbx_seq_one_letter_code
_entity_poly.pdbx_strand_id
1 'polypeptide(L)' 'MRLIAAHRLLIGTAIVFGLVFSIREVLDYRATGEVRALVIAAISLLVSGLLAYYLKNLKRFIG' A
#
# COMPACT_ATOMS: atom_id res chain seq x y z
N MET A 1 -9.29 1.45 -23.58
CA MET A 1 -10.13 1.58 -22.36
C MET A 1 -9.99 0.41 -21.37
N ARG A 2 -9.82 -0.86 -21.78
CA ARG A 2 -9.66 -2.01 -20.84
C ARG A 2 -8.36 -2.03 -20.02
N LEU A 3 -7.23 -1.59 -20.60
CA LEU A 3 -5.91 -1.64 -19.94
C LEU A 3 -5.84 -0.75 -18.68
N ILE A 4 -6.41 0.46 -18.74
CA ILE A 4 -6.43 1.43 -17.63
C ILE A 4 -7.25 0.90 -16.45
N ALA A 5 -8.38 0.24 -16.74
CA ALA A 5 -9.23 -0.36 -15.71
C ALA A 5 -8.53 -1.53 -14.99
N ALA A 6 -7.87 -2.41 -15.74
CA ALA A 6 -7.08 -3.51 -15.17
C ALA A 6 -5.93 -2.99 -14.31
N HIS A 7 -5.21 -1.97 -14.78
CA HIS A 7 -4.12 -1.35 -14.03
C HIS A 7 -4.62 -0.71 -12.72
N ARG A 8 -5.80 -0.10 -12.74
CA ARG A 8 -6.44 0.47 -11.55
C ARG A 8 -6.82 -0.59 -10.52
N LEU A 9 -7.29 -1.74 -10.99
CA LEU A 9 -7.58 -2.91 -10.16
C LEU A 9 -6.31 -3.46 -9.49
N LEU A 10 -5.23 -3.62 -10.25
CA LEU A 10 -3.95 -4.11 -9.73
C LEU A 10 -3.34 -3.17 -8.69
N ILE A 11 -3.40 -1.85 -8.92
CA ILE A 11 -2.93 -0.88 -7.92
C ILE A 11 -3.84 -0.90 -6.68
N GLY A 12 -5.16 -0.99 -6.87
CA GLY A 12 -6.12 -1.11 -5.78
C GLY A 12 -5.84 -2.31 -4.87
N THR A 13 -5.61 -3.50 -5.45
CA THR A 13 -5.26 -4.69 -4.68
C THR A 13 -3.90 -4.56 -4.00
N ALA A 14 -2.90 -4.00 -4.68
CA ALA A 14 -1.58 -3.76 -4.08
C ALA A 14 -1.66 -2.85 -2.85
N ILE A 15 -2.49 -1.80 -2.90
CA ILE A 15 -2.74 -0.92 -1.74
C ILE A 15 -3.35 -1.71 -0.58
N VAL A 16 -4.40 -2.51 -0.85
CA VAL A 16 -5.08 -3.31 0.19
C VAL A 16 -4.10 -4.30 0.82
N PHE A 17 -3.35 -5.04 0.01
CA PHE A 17 -2.35 -5.99 0.50
C PHE A 17 -1.26 -5.31 1.32
N GLY A 18 -0.73 -4.17 0.86
CA GLY A 18 0.30 -3.45 1.59
C GLY A 18 -0.19 -2.87 2.92
N LEU A 19 -1.44 -2.42 3.00
CA LEU A 19 -2.07 -1.99 4.26
C LEU A 19 -2.27 -3.15 5.23
N VAL A 20 -2.83 -4.27 4.77
CA VAL A 20 -3.02 -5.47 5.60
C VAL A 20 -1.68 -6.01 6.11
N PHE A 21 -0.67 -6.03 5.24
CA PHE A 21 0.68 -6.46 5.58
C PHE A 21 1.31 -5.54 6.62
N SER A 22 1.19 -4.22 6.44
CA SER A 22 1.68 -3.24 7.42
C SER A 22 1.04 -3.44 8.79
N ILE A 23 -0.29 -3.60 8.87
CA ILE A 23 -0.99 -3.86 10.13
C ILE A 23 -0.47 -5.14 10.79
N ARG A 24 -0.26 -6.20 10.00
CA ARG A 24 0.24 -7.48 10.52
C ARG A 24 1.66 -7.36 11.09
N GLU A 25 2.55 -6.63 10.41
CA GLU A 25 3.91 -6.36 10.90
C GLU A 25 3.92 -5.47 12.15
N VAL A 26 2.99 -4.52 12.28
CA VAL A 26 2.83 -3.76 13.55
C VAL A 26 2.39 -4.68 14.69
N LEU A 27 1.47 -5.62 14.42
CA LEU A 27 1.06 -6.60 15.43
C LEU A 27 2.21 -7.53 15.80
N ASP A 28 3.03 -7.92 14.83
CA ASP A 28 4.23 -8.73 15.06
C ASP A 28 5.26 -7.99 15.91
N TYR A 29 5.53 -6.71 15.60
CA TYR A 29 6.38 -5.84 16.43
C TYR A 29 5.88 -5.76 17.88
N ARG A 30 4.56 -5.70 18.08
CA ARG A 30 3.99 -5.67 19.44
C ARG A 30 4.17 -6.98 20.19
N ALA A 31 4.28 -8.11 19.48
CA ALA A 31 4.48 -9.42 20.08
C ALA A 31 5.97 -9.75 20.32
N THR A 32 6.86 -9.38 19.39
CA THR A 32 8.28 -9.77 19.40
C THR A 32 9.21 -8.65 19.88
N GLY A 33 8.80 -7.39 19.77
CA GLY A 33 9.66 -6.23 20.00
C GLY A 33 10.72 -6.01 18.91
N GLU A 34 10.65 -6.73 17.79
CA GLU A 34 11.65 -6.64 16.72
C GLU A 34 11.49 -5.35 15.90
N VAL A 35 12.42 -4.40 16.09
CA VAL A 35 12.44 -3.12 15.34
C VAL A 35 12.37 -3.31 13.82
N ARG A 36 12.89 -4.43 13.30
CA ARG A 36 12.80 -4.79 11.88
C ARG A 36 11.36 -4.87 11.38
N ALA A 37 10.44 -5.46 12.17
CA ALA A 37 9.03 -5.55 11.81
C ALA A 37 8.38 -4.16 11.71
N LEU A 38 8.75 -3.24 12.62
CA LEU A 38 8.28 -1.87 12.58
C LEU A 38 8.74 -1.12 11.32
N VAL A 39 10.00 -1.31 10.90
CA VAL A 39 10.55 -0.69 9.68
C VAL A 39 9.83 -1.21 8.44
N ILE A 40 9.60 -2.53 8.37
CA ILE A 40 8.89 -3.15 7.25
C ILE A 40 7.43 -2.66 7.20
N ALA A 41 6.76 -2.56 8.35
CA ALA A 41 5.43 -1.98 8.46
C ALA A 41 5.38 -0.53 7.96
N ALA A 42 6.36 0.29 8.34
CA ALA A 42 6.42 1.69 7.94
C ALA A 42 6.63 1.84 6.42
N ILE A 43 7.57 1.07 5.84
CA ILE A 43 7.84 1.09 4.40
C ILE A 43 6.60 0.65 3.61
N SER A 44 5.98 -0.46 4.01
CA SER A 44 4.79 -0.98 3.33
C SER A 44 3.61 0.00 3.40
N LEU A 45 3.43 0.69 4.52
CA LEU A 45 2.41 1.74 4.68
C LEU A 45 2.69 2.94 3.78
N LEU A 46 3.95 3.39 3.73
CA LEU A 46 4.38 4.52 2.90
C LEU A 46 4.18 4.23 1.41
N VAL A 47 4.60 3.05 0.94
CA VAL A 47 4.41 2.60 -0.45
C VAL A 47 2.93 2.51 -0.79
N SER A 48 2.11 1.91 0.10
CA SER A 48 0.66 1.83 -0.10
C SER A 48 -0.01 3.20 -0.14
N GLY A 49 0.44 4.14 0.70
CA GLY A 49 -0.03 5.52 0.71
C GLY A 49 0.33 6.28 -0.57
N LEU A 50 1.56 6.12 -1.07
CA LEU A 50 2.00 6.68 -2.35
C LEU A 50 1.17 6.14 -3.52
N LEU A 51 0.93 4.83 -3.55
CA LEU A 51 0.08 4.20 -4.58
C LEU A 51 -1.36 4.70 -4.51
N ALA A 52 -1.92 4.87 -3.30
CA ALA A 52 -3.26 5.43 -3.12
C ALA A 52 -3.32 6.90 -3.57
N TYR A 53 -2.30 7.69 -3.27
CA TYR A 53 -2.18 9.08 -3.72
C TYR A 53 -2.10 9.16 -5.26
N TYR A 54 -1.30 8.28 -5.87
CA TYR A 54 -1.21 8.15 -7.32
C TYR A 54 -2.56 7.79 -7.94
N LEU A 55 -3.26 6.79 -7.38
CA LEU A 55 -4.59 6.35 -7.85
C LEU A 55 -5.66 7.46 -7.75
N LYS A 56 -5.60 8.26 -6.68
CA LYS A 56 -6.50 9.40 -6.44
C LYS A 56 -6.25 10.52 -7.46
N ASN A 57 -4.98 10.82 -7.73
CA ASN A 57 -4.59 11.87 -8.69
C ASN A 57 -4.56 11.43 -10.15
N LEU A 58 -4.74 10.13 -10.43
CA LEU A 58 -4.75 9.58 -11.78
C LEU A 58 -5.81 10.23 -12.68
N LYS A 59 -6.95 10.69 -12.12
CA LYS A 59 -7.96 11.48 -12.87
C LYS A 59 -7.47 12.89 -13.26
N ARG A 60 -6.47 13.44 -12.56
CA ARG A 60 -5.90 14.76 -12.81
C ARG A 60 -4.73 14.73 -13.81
N PHE A 61 -4.10 13.57 -14.01
CA PHE A 61 -3.05 13.37 -15.03
C PHE A 61 -3.56 12.83 -16.37
N ILE A 62 -4.78 12.27 -16.42
CA ILE A 62 -5.46 11.80 -17.63
C ILE A 62 -6.61 12.77 -18.04
N GLY A 63 -6.69 13.94 -17.39
CA GLY A 63 -7.64 15.01 -17.71
C GLY A 63 -7.06 15.98 -18.71
#